data_AF-A0A7R6P9C4-F1
#
_entry.id   AF-A0A7R6P9C4-F1
#
_cell.length_a   1.000
_cell.length_b   1.000
_cell.length_c   1.000
_cell.angle_alpha   90.00
_cell.angle_beta   90.00
_cell.angle_gamma   90.00
#
_symmetry.space_group_name_H-M   'P 1'
#
loop_
_entity.id
_entity.type
_entity.pdbx_description
1 polymer ?
#
loop_
_entity_poly.entity_id
_entity_poly.type
_entity_poly.pdbx_seq_one_letter_code
_entity_poly.pdbx_strand_id
1 'polypeptide(L)'
;MILNYGNINKRGVFVKKLFFIILILSVVSGCKTTEGYRQVMETWMGHTEVELIRSRGAPSSTYTSGGIKFLEYLNSYTTSKSYYTSYSSSGSSSYSSPIGGNTFSCKTTYEVKNGIIENIKWIGNNCKSKETDEGKDIKPVNTQKTNLKSYDDYTF
;
A
#
# COMPACT_ATOMS: atom_id res chain seq x y z
N MET A 1 -49.21 0.82 -50.71
CA MET A 1 -47.75 0.83 -50.49
C MET A 1 -47.41 1.94 -49.50
N ILE A 2 -47.30 1.64 -48.19
CA ILE A 2 -46.57 2.48 -47.24
C ILE A 2 -45.96 1.53 -46.20
N LEU A 3 -44.64 1.35 -46.22
CA LEU A 3 -43.90 0.61 -45.22
C LEU A 3 -43.63 1.54 -44.02
N ASN A 4 -43.94 1.06 -42.81
CA ASN A 4 -43.72 1.75 -41.55
C ASN A 4 -42.29 1.49 -41.07
N TYR A 5 -41.40 2.49 -41.16
CA TYR A 5 -40.05 2.43 -40.61
C TYR A 5 -39.96 3.39 -39.42
N GLY A 6 -39.89 2.86 -38.20
CA GLY A 6 -39.84 3.74 -37.04
C GLY A 6 -39.63 3.05 -35.70
N ASN A 7 -38.60 2.22 -35.53
CA ASN A 7 -38.06 1.97 -34.18
C ASN A 7 -36.70 1.23 -34.16
N ILE A 8 -35.57 1.93 -34.33
CA ILE A 8 -34.24 1.29 -34.15
C ILE A 8 -33.27 2.15 -33.31
N ASN A 9 -33.49 3.46 -33.16
CA ASN A 9 -32.47 4.37 -32.60
C ASN A 9 -32.41 4.50 -31.07
N LYS A 10 -33.28 3.87 -30.27
CA LYS A 10 -33.27 4.05 -28.80
C LYS A 10 -32.37 3.09 -28.02
N ARG A 11 -31.98 1.94 -28.60
CA ARG A 11 -31.13 0.93 -27.92
C ARG A 11 -29.65 1.33 -27.84
N GLY A 12 -29.10 1.98 -28.86
CA GLY A 12 -27.68 2.33 -28.91
C GLY A 12 -27.26 3.47 -27.97
N VAL A 13 -28.16 4.42 -27.69
CA VAL A 13 -27.88 5.57 -26.81
C VAL A 13 -27.82 5.14 -25.34
N PHE A 14 -28.63 4.15 -24.95
CA PHE A 14 -28.67 3.64 -23.58
C PHE A 14 -27.41 2.84 -23.22
N VAL A 15 -26.91 2.01 -24.15
CA VAL A 15 -25.68 1.22 -23.99
C VAL A 15 -24.44 2.13 -23.95
N LYS A 16 -24.37 3.19 -24.78
CA LYS A 16 -23.29 4.18 -24.73
C LYS A 16 -23.26 4.97 -23.42
N LYS A 17 -24.43 5.38 -22.89
CA LYS A 17 -24.52 6.06 -21.58
C LYS A 17 -24.14 5.13 -20.42
N LEU A 18 -24.53 3.86 -20.49
CA LEU A 18 -24.17 2.86 -19.47
C LEU A 18 -22.66 2.58 -19.46
N PHE A 19 -22.02 2.53 -20.63
CA PHE A 19 -20.57 2.34 -20.76
C PHE A 19 -19.77 3.52 -20.17
N PHE A 20 -20.24 4.76 -20.37
CA PHE A 20 -19.63 5.94 -19.76
C PHE A 20 -19.79 5.97 -18.23
N ILE A 21 -20.91 5.49 -17.68
CA ILE A 21 -21.12 5.41 -16.23
C ILE A 21 -20.21 4.35 -15.60
N ILE A 22 -20.04 3.19 -16.25
CA ILE A 22 -19.14 2.12 -15.79
C ILE A 22 -17.67 2.60 -15.82
N LEU A 23 -17.29 3.35 -16.86
CA LEU A 23 -15.94 3.94 -17.00
C LEU A 23 -15.65 5.01 -15.93
N ILE A 24 -16.64 5.80 -15.52
CA ILE A 24 -16.48 6.82 -14.47
C ILE A 24 -16.43 6.18 -13.07
N LEU A 25 -17.19 5.11 -12.82
CA LEU A 25 -17.16 4.38 -11.54
C LEU A 25 -15.81 3.69 -11.27
N SER A 26 -15.03 3.39 -12.31
CA SER A 26 -13.72 2.73 -12.15
C SER A 26 -12.61 3.69 -11.68
N VAL A 27 -12.83 5.00 -11.69
CA VAL A 27 -11.79 6.01 -11.38
C VAL A 27 -11.79 6.42 -9.90
N VAL A 28 -12.75 5.94 -9.09
CA VAL A 28 -12.94 6.42 -7.70
C VAL A 28 -12.26 5.53 -6.63
N SER A 29 -11.57 4.45 -7.00
CA SER A 29 -10.90 3.58 -6.00
C SER A 29 -9.60 4.16 -5.41
N GLY A 30 -9.00 5.18 -6.03
CA GLY A 30 -7.64 5.65 -5.74
C GLY A 30 -7.41 6.47 -4.46
N CYS A 31 -8.34 6.51 -3.51
CA CYS A 31 -8.10 7.26 -2.28
C CYS A 31 -7.29 6.40 -1.30
N LYS A 32 -6.08 6.86 -0.95
CA LYS A 32 -5.21 6.29 0.09
C LYS A 32 -5.97 6.21 1.43
N THR A 33 -6.68 5.12 1.67
CA THR A 33 -7.53 4.93 2.83
C THR A 33 -6.86 4.01 3.85
N THR A 34 -7.24 4.18 5.12
CA THR A 34 -6.86 3.26 6.20
C THR A 34 -7.42 1.85 5.95
N GLU A 35 -8.58 1.76 5.29
CA GLU A 35 -9.23 0.49 4.99
C GLU A 35 -8.44 -0.32 3.95
N GLY A 36 -7.94 0.33 2.89
CA GLY A 36 -7.02 -0.32 1.96
C GLY A 36 -5.73 -0.79 2.62
N TYR A 37 -5.23 -0.07 3.63
CA TYR A 37 -4.08 -0.50 4.41
C TYR A 37 -4.35 -1.81 5.16
N ARG A 38 -5.50 -1.88 5.85
CA ARG A 38 -5.94 -3.07 6.59
C ARG A 38 -5.98 -4.30 5.68
N GLN A 39 -6.58 -4.17 4.50
CA GLN A 39 -6.69 -5.27 3.54
C GLN A 39 -5.32 -5.79 3.10
N VAL A 40 -4.36 -4.90 2.82
CA VAL A 40 -2.99 -5.30 2.49
C VAL A 40 -2.28 -5.94 3.68
N MET A 41 -2.51 -5.51 4.92
CA MET A 41 -1.91 -6.16 6.08
C MET A 41 -2.45 -7.59 6.23
N GLU A 42 -3.75 -7.81 6.03
CA GLU A 42 -4.36 -9.14 6.15
C GLU A 42 -3.78 -10.15 5.17
N THR A 43 -3.31 -9.71 3.99
CA THR A 43 -2.67 -10.64 3.03
C THR A 43 -1.33 -11.17 3.49
N TRP A 44 -0.68 -10.55 4.49
CA TRP A 44 0.62 -11.01 5.01
C TRP A 44 0.49 -12.06 6.11
N MET A 45 -0.71 -12.29 6.65
CA MET A 45 -0.91 -13.32 7.67
C MET A 45 -0.55 -14.70 7.12
N GLY A 46 0.26 -15.46 7.85
CA GLY A 46 0.72 -16.79 7.44
C GLY A 46 1.89 -16.81 6.44
N HIS A 47 2.33 -15.66 5.93
CA HIS A 47 3.54 -15.58 5.12
C HIS A 47 4.81 -15.70 5.98
N THR A 48 5.91 -16.06 5.33
CA THR A 48 7.21 -16.16 5.99
C THR A 48 7.84 -14.79 6.22
N GLU A 49 8.69 -14.70 7.24
CA GLU A 49 9.54 -13.51 7.47
C GLU A 49 10.37 -13.17 6.23
N VAL A 50 10.91 -14.17 5.53
CA VAL A 50 11.76 -13.97 4.36
C VAL A 50 10.98 -13.36 3.20
N GLU A 51 9.75 -13.82 2.94
CA GLU A 51 8.88 -13.23 1.92
C GLU A 51 8.57 -11.76 2.23
N LEU A 52 8.28 -11.46 3.50
CA LEU A 52 8.03 -10.10 3.94
C LEU A 52 9.24 -9.20 3.71
N ILE A 53 10.44 -9.62 4.11
CA ILE A 53 11.68 -8.84 3.94
C ILE A 53 12.00 -8.66 2.46
N ARG A 54 11.78 -9.69 1.62
CA ARG A 54 11.99 -9.58 0.17
C ARG A 54 11.04 -8.58 -0.48
N SER A 55 9.80 -8.50 -0.02
CA SER A 55 8.78 -7.60 -0.59
C SER A 55 8.86 -6.18 -0.04
N ARG A 56 9.04 -6.02 1.27
CA ARG A 56 9.00 -4.71 1.96
C ARG A 56 10.38 -4.12 2.23
N GLY A 57 11.45 -4.87 2.01
CA GLY A 57 12.82 -4.48 2.36
C GLY A 57 13.18 -4.79 3.80
N ALA A 58 14.32 -4.27 4.26
CA ALA A 58 14.76 -4.45 5.64
C ALA A 58 13.87 -3.65 6.62
N PRO A 59 13.53 -4.21 7.79
CA PRO A 59 12.76 -3.50 8.81
C PRO A 59 13.57 -2.34 9.41
N SER A 60 12.86 -1.32 9.91
CA SER A 60 13.46 -0.19 10.64
C SER A 60 14.02 -0.60 12.00
N SER A 61 13.40 -1.58 12.65
CA SER A 61 13.89 -2.15 13.90
C SER A 61 13.44 -3.61 14.04
N THR A 62 14.17 -4.39 14.83
CA THR A 62 13.79 -5.76 15.18
C THR A 62 14.09 -6.03 16.65
N TYR A 63 13.21 -6.75 17.34
CA TYR A 63 13.44 -7.22 18.70
C TYR A 63 12.73 -8.55 18.95
N THR A 64 13.11 -9.26 20.01
CA THR A 64 12.50 -10.55 20.37
C THR A 64 12.03 -10.51 21.82
N SER A 65 10.84 -11.02 22.08
CA SER A 65 10.29 -11.15 23.43
C SER A 65 9.35 -12.36 23.49
N GLY A 66 9.44 -13.16 24.56
CA GLY A 66 8.56 -14.32 24.75
C GLY A 66 8.62 -15.37 23.63
N GLY A 67 9.76 -15.50 22.94
CA GLY A 67 9.90 -16.39 21.77
C GLY A 67 9.24 -15.88 20.48
N ILE A 68 8.72 -14.65 20.49
CA ILE A 68 8.15 -13.98 19.32
C ILE A 68 9.14 -12.92 18.85
N LYS A 69 9.40 -12.88 17.56
CA LYS A 69 10.22 -11.87 16.91
C LYS A 69 9.32 -10.76 16.36
N PHE A 70 9.71 -9.52 16.56
CA PHE A 70 8.97 -8.34 16.13
C PHE A 70 9.79 -7.63 15.06
N LEU A 71 9.18 -7.37 13.91
CA LEU A 71 9.77 -6.59 12.81
C LEU A 71 8.98 -5.29 12.66
N GLU A 72 9.61 -4.15 12.94
CA GLU A 72 8.97 -2.85 12.82
C GLU A 72 9.37 -2.14 11.53
N TYR A 73 8.36 -1.66 10.81
CA TYR A 73 8.50 -0.76 9.66
C TYR A 73 7.92 0.59 10.03
N LEU A 74 8.74 1.63 9.99
CA LEU A 74 8.34 3.00 10.24
C LEU A 74 8.41 3.81 8.96
N ASN A 75 7.28 4.41 8.57
CA ASN A 75 7.23 5.43 7.54
C ASN A 75 6.74 6.73 8.18
N SER A 76 7.55 7.79 8.14
CA SER A 76 7.15 9.11 8.62
C SER A 76 7.62 10.21 7.71
N TYR A 77 6.84 11.28 7.65
CA TYR A 77 7.23 12.53 7.01
C TYR A 77 6.59 13.70 7.75
N THR A 78 7.25 14.85 7.68
CA THR A 78 6.75 16.09 8.25
C THR A 78 6.48 17.07 7.13
N THR A 79 5.27 17.61 7.11
CA THR A 79 4.95 18.75 6.23
C THR A 79 5.55 20.01 6.85
N SER A 80 6.21 20.87 6.08
CA SER A 80 6.71 22.16 6.57
C SER A 80 5.83 23.28 6.03
N LYS A 81 5.40 24.20 6.91
CA LYS A 81 4.65 25.40 6.47
C LYS A 81 5.58 26.53 6.01
N SER A 82 6.78 26.61 6.58
CA SER A 82 7.80 27.58 6.24
C SER A 82 9.19 27.04 6.60
N TYR A 83 10.24 27.69 6.14
CA TYR A 83 11.63 27.39 6.51
C TYR A 83 12.27 28.66 7.05
N TYR A 84 13.00 28.55 8.16
CA TYR A 84 13.85 29.62 8.64
C TYR A 84 15.30 29.25 8.40
N THR A 85 16.06 30.20 7.85
CA THR A 85 17.49 30.06 7.59
C THR A 85 18.26 30.86 8.62
N SER A 86 19.03 30.17 9.46
CA SER A 86 19.99 30.78 10.36
C SER A 86 21.36 30.82 9.68
N TYR A 87 22.01 31.98 9.73
CA TYR A 87 23.41 32.13 9.31
C TYR A 87 24.31 32.06 10.53
N SER A 88 25.36 31.23 10.49
CA SER A 88 26.41 31.33 11.51
C SER A 88 27.15 32.67 11.35
N SER A 89 27.50 33.30 12.46
CA SER A 89 28.29 34.55 12.49
C SER A 89 29.68 34.41 11.87
N SER A 90 30.14 33.18 11.60
CA SER A 90 31.38 32.83 10.90
C SER A 90 31.23 32.63 9.38
N GLY A 91 30.06 32.93 8.80
CA GLY A 91 29.85 33.02 7.35
C GLY A 91 29.93 31.71 6.56
N SER A 92 30.13 30.57 7.23
CA SER A 92 30.50 29.31 6.56
C SER A 92 29.39 28.25 6.57
N SER A 93 28.34 28.42 7.37
CA SER A 93 27.24 27.44 7.47
C SER A 93 25.87 28.12 7.57
N SER A 94 25.01 27.86 6.60
CA SER A 94 23.58 28.16 6.67
C SER A 94 22.82 26.89 7.03
N TYR A 95 22.01 26.92 8.08
CA TYR A 95 21.09 25.83 8.43
C TYR A 95 19.65 26.27 8.18
N SER A 96 18.93 25.55 7.33
CA SER A 96 17.50 25.74 7.10
C SER A 96 16.72 24.70 7.91
N SER A 97 15.94 25.16 8.90
CA SER A 97 15.07 24.28 9.68
C SER A 97 13.60 24.52 9.29
N PRO A 98 12.81 23.45 9.08
CA PRO A 98 11.37 23.60 8.84
C PRO A 98 10.70 24.17 10.10
N ILE A 99 9.88 25.21 9.94
CA ILE A 99 9.06 25.79 11.01
C ILE A 99 7.58 25.53 10.71
N GLY A 100 6.90 24.98 11.71
CA GLY A 100 5.49 24.61 11.63
C GLY A 100 5.24 23.42 10.71
N GLY A 101 4.13 22.71 10.92
CA GLY A 101 3.90 21.47 10.20
C GLY A 101 3.05 20.47 10.95
N ASN A 102 2.59 19.45 10.22
CA ASN A 102 2.06 18.22 10.81
C ASN A 102 3.00 17.06 10.48
N THR A 103 3.30 16.26 11.50
CA THR A 103 4.02 15.00 11.35
C THR A 103 3.02 13.89 11.06
N PHE A 104 3.28 13.16 9.99
CA PHE A 104 2.51 12.01 9.56
C PHE A 104 3.38 10.77 9.74
N SER A 105 2.86 9.76 10.43
CA SER A 105 3.58 8.52 10.65
C SER A 105 2.68 7.30 10.54
N CYS A 106 3.28 6.19 10.14
CA CYS A 106 2.72 4.86 10.28
C CYS A 106 3.82 3.92 10.72
N LYS A 107 3.63 3.29 11.88
CA LYS A 107 4.45 2.18 12.35
C LYS A 107 3.67 0.90 12.19
N THR A 108 4.27 -0.11 11.56
CA THR A 108 3.70 -1.46 11.43
C THR A 108 4.65 -2.47 12.03
N THR A 109 4.12 -3.30 12.91
CA THR A 109 4.83 -4.33 13.63
C THR A 109 4.29 -5.68 13.20
N TYR A 110 5.17 -6.52 12.67
CA TYR A 110 4.90 -7.91 12.36
C TYR A 110 5.40 -8.79 13.49
N GLU A 111 4.55 -9.66 13.99
CA GLU A 111 4.89 -10.67 14.98
C GLU A 111 5.14 -11.99 14.26
N VAL A 112 6.40 -12.42 14.33
CA VAL A 112 6.90 -13.61 13.67
C VAL A 112 7.17 -14.68 14.72
N LYS A 113 6.53 -15.83 14.57
CA LYS A 113 6.76 -17.02 15.39
C LYS A 113 7.07 -18.19 14.47
N ASN A 114 8.13 -18.93 14.78
CA ASN A 114 8.62 -20.04 13.95
C ASN A 114 8.83 -19.64 12.47
N GLY A 115 9.23 -18.39 12.21
CA GLY A 115 9.46 -17.87 10.87
C GLY A 115 8.20 -17.44 10.10
N ILE A 116 7.01 -17.55 10.71
CA ILE A 116 5.72 -17.20 10.10
C ILE A 116 5.10 -16.00 10.80
N ILE A 117 4.46 -15.13 10.02
CA ILE A 117 3.69 -13.98 10.52
C ILE A 117 2.39 -14.48 11.13
N GLU A 118 2.26 -14.35 12.45
CA GLU A 118 1.07 -14.74 13.20
C GLU A 118 0.17 -13.56 13.57
N ASN A 119 0.73 -12.35 13.61
CA ASN A 119 -0.02 -11.16 13.97
C ASN A 119 0.62 -9.90 13.39
N ILE A 120 -0.20 -8.88 13.13
CA ILE A 120 0.22 -7.62 12.55
C ILE A 120 -0.51 -6.48 13.26
N LYS A 121 0.25 -5.52 13.77
CA LYS A 121 -0.28 -4.31 14.41
C LYS A 121 0.24 -3.08 13.69
N TRP A 122 -0.60 -2.07 13.53
CA TRP A 122 -0.16 -0.77 13.03
C TRP A 122 -0.71 0.37 13.87
N ILE A 123 0.04 1.47 13.92
CA ILE A 123 -0.32 2.69 14.65
C ILE A 123 0.21 3.90 13.91
N GLY A 124 -0.61 4.97 13.88
CA GLY A 124 -0.23 6.25 13.28
C GLY A 124 -1.35 6.87 12.46
N ASN A 125 -1.18 8.14 12.13
CA ASN A 125 -2.15 8.95 11.39
C ASN A 125 -1.99 8.87 9.87
N ASN A 126 -1.03 8.06 9.39
CA ASN A 126 -0.72 7.92 7.95
C ASN A 126 -0.57 6.46 7.50
N CYS A 127 -1.22 5.51 8.19
CA CYS A 127 -1.30 4.13 7.74
C CYS A 127 -2.30 4.01 6.59
N LYS A 128 -1.80 4.18 5.37
CA LYS A 128 -2.60 4.17 4.14
C LYS A 128 -1.88 3.33 3.09
N SER A 129 -2.60 2.45 2.40
CA SER A 129 -2.00 1.72 1.28
C SER A 129 -1.70 2.72 0.16
N LYS A 130 -0.52 2.59 -0.46
CA LYS A 130 -0.36 3.07 -1.83
C LYS A 130 -1.05 2.02 -2.69
N GLU A 131 -2.20 2.34 -3.26
CA GLU A 131 -2.68 1.56 -4.40
C GLU A 131 -1.65 1.81 -5.51
N THR A 132 -0.87 0.77 -5.79
CA THR A 132 0.19 0.63 -6.80
C THR A 132 0.36 1.84 -7.74
N ASP A 133 1.44 2.60 -7.54
CA ASP A 133 2.02 3.39 -8.62
C ASP A 133 2.47 2.38 -9.71
N GLU A 134 1.83 2.44 -10.88
CA GLU A 134 2.27 1.92 -12.19
C GLU A 134 3.13 0.62 -12.19
N GLY A 135 2.48 -0.52 -12.44
CA GLY A 135 3.03 -1.51 -13.37
C GLY A 135 4.37 -2.19 -13.06
N LYS A 136 4.78 -2.37 -11.79
CA LYS A 136 5.77 -3.40 -11.42
C LYS A 136 5.40 -4.09 -10.11
N ASP A 137 4.98 -5.34 -10.27
CA ASP A 137 5.08 -6.47 -9.33
C ASP A 137 4.95 -6.16 -7.83
N ILE A 138 3.75 -6.41 -7.26
CA ILE A 138 3.48 -7.53 -6.34
C ILE A 138 2.02 -7.40 -5.83
N LYS A 139 1.29 -8.51 -5.95
CA LYS A 139 -0.17 -8.72 -6.02
C LYS A 139 -0.99 -8.24 -4.81
N PRO A 140 -2.24 -7.79 -5.04
CA PRO A 140 -3.39 -8.20 -4.26
C PRO A 140 -4.09 -9.37 -4.97
N VAL A 141 -3.91 -10.60 -4.51
CA VAL A 141 -4.73 -11.73 -4.98
C VAL A 141 -5.13 -12.58 -3.79
N ASN A 142 -6.34 -12.33 -3.29
CA ASN A 142 -7.11 -13.35 -2.58
C ASN A 142 -7.44 -14.43 -3.62
N THR A 143 -6.71 -15.53 -3.61
CA THR A 143 -7.14 -16.78 -4.24
C THR A 143 -6.75 -17.91 -3.32
N GLN A 144 -7.79 -18.43 -2.65
CA GLN A 144 -7.93 -19.80 -2.17
C GLN A 144 -6.83 -20.75 -2.67
N LYS A 145 -6.14 -21.39 -1.69
CA LYS A 145 -5.26 -22.56 -1.81
C LYS A 145 -5.15 -23.15 -3.23
N THR A 146 -3.96 -23.09 -3.83
CA THR A 146 -3.54 -24.09 -4.79
C THR A 146 -2.08 -24.48 -4.57
N ASN A 147 -1.88 -25.79 -4.48
CA ASN A 147 -0.62 -26.51 -4.27
C ASN A 147 0.58 -25.89 -5.00
N LEU A 148 1.65 -25.55 -4.26
CA LEU A 148 2.97 -25.26 -4.82
C LEU A 148 3.95 -26.33 -4.33
N LYS A 149 4.64 -26.95 -5.30
CA LYS A 149 5.48 -28.14 -5.16
C LYS A 149 6.72 -27.92 -4.27
N SER A 150 7.16 -29.04 -3.68
CA SER A 150 8.34 -29.22 -2.84
C SER A 150 9.65 -28.77 -3.51
N TYR A 151 10.60 -28.31 -2.69
CA TYR A 151 11.93 -27.78 -3.03
C TYR A 151 12.90 -28.82 -3.64
N ASP A 152 12.48 -30.08 -3.74
CA ASP A 152 13.31 -31.22 -4.18
C ASP A 152 13.53 -31.30 -5.72
N ASP A 153 13.07 -30.30 -6.49
CA ASP A 153 13.06 -30.33 -7.97
C ASP A 153 14.23 -29.58 -8.64
N TYR A 154 15.27 -29.21 -7.88
CA TYR A 154 16.48 -28.58 -8.43
C TYR A 154 17.69 -29.50 -8.24
N THR A 155 18.13 -30.15 -9.32
CA THR A 155 19.43 -30.83 -9.44
C THR A 155 20.46 -29.86 -10.03
N PHE A 156 21.63 -29.76 -9.40
CA PHE A 156 22.81 -29.04 -9.90
C PHE A 156 23.63 -29.93 -10.85
#